data_AF-A0ABD3DMA5-F1
#
_entry.id   AF-A0ABD3DMA5-F1
#
_cell.length_a   1.000
_cell.length_b   1.000
_cell.length_c   1.000
_cell.angle_alpha   90.00
_cell.angle_beta   90.00
_cell.angle_gamma   90.00
#
_symmetry.space_group_name_H-M   'P 1'
#
loop_
_entity.id
_entity.type
_entity.pdbx_description
1 polymer ?
#
loop_
_entity_poly.entity_id
_entity_poly.type
_entity_poly.pdbx_seq_one_letter_code
_entity_poly.pdbx_strand_id
1 'polypeptide(L)'
;MLLNCLMKTGRVLRLDIWGRLAIGYLEKGEVDNALRSLKVGVSVNDDASVDNKFGDNMVMKILMLVGKKGRVGDAEKVVSLLRCVVVLKREMYQVLLNSCVGAGKEAGGILDVMRADNFEVDKETSKVREIEV
;
A
#
# COMPACT_ATOMS: atom_id res chain seq x y z
N MET A 1 -1.64 -13.23 -17.90
CA MET A 1 -1.74 -12.82 -19.31
C MET A 1 -2.24 -11.37 -19.46
N LEU A 2 -3.33 -10.98 -18.79
CA LEU A 2 -3.91 -9.62 -18.88
C LEU A 2 -2.93 -8.47 -18.54
N LEU A 3 -2.22 -8.55 -17.41
CA LEU A 3 -1.26 -7.51 -16.99
C LEU A 3 -0.18 -7.22 -18.05
N ASN A 4 0.41 -8.27 -18.63
CA ASN A 4 1.41 -8.14 -19.70
C ASN A 4 0.83 -7.53 -20.98
N CYS A 5 -0.43 -7.82 -21.31
CA CYS A 5 -1.09 -7.19 -22.46
C CYS A 5 -1.35 -5.70 -22.23
N LEU A 6 -1.76 -5.31 -21.02
CA LEU A 6 -1.98 -3.90 -20.67
C LEU A 6 -0.68 -3.10 -20.67
N MET A 7 0.40 -3.67 -20.14
CA MET A 7 1.73 -3.03 -20.18
C MET A 7 2.23 -2.86 -21.62
N LYS A 8 1.99 -3.85 -22.50
CA LYS A 8 2.44 -3.81 -23.90
C LYS A 8 1.63 -2.87 -24.79
N THR A 9 0.36 -2.62 -24.48
CA THR A 9 -0.55 -1.84 -25.34
C THR A 9 -0.40 -0.33 -25.17
N GLY A 10 0.39 0.15 -24.20
CA GLY A 10 0.79 1.56 -24.06
C GLY A 10 -0.37 2.54 -23.86
N ARG A 11 -1.61 2.06 -23.72
CA ARG A 11 -2.73 2.92 -23.33
C ARG A 11 -2.42 3.35 -21.90
N VAL A 12 -2.13 4.63 -21.73
CA VAL A 12 -1.95 5.29 -20.44
C VAL A 12 -3.27 5.14 -19.68
N LEU A 13 -3.41 4.02 -18.98
CA LEU A 13 -4.49 3.80 -18.05
C LEU A 13 -4.23 4.75 -16.89
N ARG A 14 -5.25 5.54 -16.55
CA ARG A 14 -5.24 6.40 -15.36
C ARG A 14 -4.85 5.59 -14.12
N LEU A 15 -4.25 6.27 -13.14
CA LEU A 15 -3.74 5.64 -11.92
C LEU A 15 -4.83 4.86 -11.15
N ASP A 16 -6.10 5.30 -11.22
CA ASP A 16 -7.24 4.62 -10.61
C ASP A 16 -7.43 3.18 -11.13
N ILE A 17 -7.16 2.93 -12.42
CA ILE A 17 -7.29 1.61 -13.03
C ILE A 17 -6.20 0.68 -12.50
N TRP A 18 -4.95 1.17 -12.40
CA TRP A 18 -3.83 0.40 -11.83
C TRP A 18 -4.07 0.07 -10.36
N GLY A 19 -4.67 0.99 -9.59
CA GLY A 19 -5.05 0.73 -8.21
C GLY A 19 -6.17 -0.29 -8.06
N ARG A 20 -7.19 -0.26 -8.94
CA ARG A 20 -8.24 -1.30 -8.98
C ARG A 20 -7.67 -2.68 -9.32
N LEU A 21 -6.72 -2.75 -10.28
CA LEU A 21 -6.01 -3.99 -10.60
C LEU A 21 -5.23 -4.52 -9.40
N ALA A 22 -4.49 -3.65 -8.71
CA ALA A 22 -3.76 -4.02 -7.50
C ALA A 22 -4.69 -4.57 -6.42
N ILE A 23 -5.83 -3.93 -6.16
CA ILE A 23 -6.84 -4.42 -5.22
C ILE A 23 -7.33 -5.82 -5.62
N GLY A 24 -7.70 -6.02 -6.88
CA GLY A 24 -8.20 -7.31 -7.36
C GLY A 24 -7.16 -8.43 -7.25
N TYR A 25 -5.87 -8.12 -7.46
CA TYR A 25 -4.78 -9.07 -7.23
C TYR A 25 -4.57 -9.37 -5.74
N LEU A 26 -4.62 -8.36 -4.86
CA LEU A 26 -4.50 -8.57 -3.42
C LEU A 26 -5.66 -9.39 -2.84
N GLU A 27 -6.90 -9.16 -3.31
CA GLU A 27 -8.07 -9.97 -2.92
C GLU A 27 -7.89 -11.45 -3.26
N LYS A 28 -7.16 -11.76 -4.34
CA LYS A 28 -6.80 -13.13 -4.75
C LYS A 28 -5.52 -13.67 -4.09
N GLY A 29 -4.81 -12.87 -3.30
CA GLY A 29 -3.51 -13.23 -2.73
C GLY A 29 -2.34 -13.18 -3.72
N GLU A 30 -2.55 -12.63 -4.93
CA GLU A 30 -1.52 -12.46 -5.96
C GLU A 30 -0.68 -11.19 -5.71
N VAL A 31 -0.01 -11.12 -4.56
CA VAL A 31 0.66 -9.89 -4.07
C VAL A 31 1.73 -9.37 -5.04
N ASP A 32 2.49 -10.26 -5.70
CA ASP A 32 3.52 -9.85 -6.67
C ASP A 32 2.91 -9.16 -7.91
N ASN A 33 1.73 -9.61 -8.37
CA ASN A 33 1.02 -8.97 -9.47
C ASN A 33 0.41 -7.63 -9.05
N ALA A 34 0.00 -7.51 -7.79
CA ALA A 34 -0.44 -6.23 -7.23
C ALA A 34 0.70 -5.21 -7.19
N LEU A 35 1.87 -5.59 -6.67
CA LEU A 35 3.06 -4.73 -6.62
C LEU A 35 3.50 -4.29 -8.02
N ARG A 36 3.47 -5.19 -9.01
CA ARG A 36 3.76 -4.85 -10.41
C ARG A 36 2.75 -3.83 -10.94
N SER A 37 1.46 -4.00 -10.66
CA SER A 37 0.41 -3.08 -11.09
C SER A 37 0.61 -1.68 -10.51
N LEU A 38 0.93 -1.58 -9.20
CA LEU A 38 1.23 -0.30 -8.55
C LEU A 38 2.48 0.35 -9.11
N LYS A 39 3.56 -0.41 -9.30
CA LYS A 39 4.82 0.10 -9.87
C LYS A 39 4.61 0.70 -11.25
N VAL A 40 3.86 0.01 -12.13
CA VAL A 40 3.53 0.52 -13.46
C VAL A 40 2.67 1.77 -13.35
N GLY A 41 1.63 1.76 -12.51
CA GLY A 41 0.78 2.93 -12.30
C GLY A 41 1.57 4.17 -11.87
N VAL A 42 2.49 4.02 -10.92
CA VAL A 42 3.37 5.09 -10.46
C VAL A 42 4.34 5.55 -11.57
N SER A 43 4.92 4.62 -12.34
CA SER A 43 5.94 4.95 -13.35
C SER A 43 5.36 5.58 -14.62
N VAL A 44 4.09 5.32 -14.94
CA VAL A 44 3.42 5.86 -16.13
C VAL A 44 2.83 7.25 -15.86
N ASN A 45 2.73 7.65 -14.58
CA ASN A 45 2.11 8.88 -14.16
C ASN A 45 3.18 9.87 -13.67
N ASP A 46 4.05 10.29 -14.59
CA ASP A 46 5.08 11.34 -14.35
C ASP A 46 4.47 12.74 -14.17
N ASP A 47 3.21 12.92 -14.56
CA ASP A 47 2.52 14.20 -14.43
C ASP A 47 1.77 14.26 -13.11
N ALA A 48 2.38 14.91 -12.11
CA ALA A 48 1.84 15.17 -10.78
C ALA A 48 0.65 16.15 -10.77
N SER A 49 -0.15 16.17 -11.84
CA SER A 49 -1.41 16.91 -11.87
C SER A 49 -2.33 16.36 -10.77
N VAL A 50 -3.02 17.28 -10.09
CA VAL A 50 -3.85 16.99 -8.91
C VAL A 50 -4.94 15.93 -9.20
N ASP A 51 -5.34 15.80 -10.46
CA ASP A 51 -6.42 14.92 -10.92
C ASP A 51 -6.01 13.46 -11.11
N ASN A 52 -4.74 13.12 -10.92
CA ASN A 52 -4.17 11.80 -11.26
C ASN A 52 -3.62 11.04 -10.04
N LYS A 53 -4.12 11.32 -8.83
CA LYS A 53 -3.70 10.65 -7.57
C LYS A 53 -4.58 9.44 -7.25
N PHE A 54 -4.07 8.50 -6.46
CA PHE A 54 -4.93 7.49 -5.85
C PHE A 54 -5.87 8.18 -4.86
N GLY A 55 -7.16 7.88 -4.92
CA GLY A 55 -8.10 8.33 -3.91
C GLY A 55 -7.82 7.68 -2.56
N ASP A 56 -8.05 8.42 -1.46
CA ASP A 56 -7.77 7.96 -0.10
C ASP A 56 -8.38 6.59 0.22
N ASN A 57 -9.63 6.36 -0.18
CA ASN A 57 -10.32 5.07 0.00
C ASN A 57 -9.61 3.92 -0.70
N MET A 58 -9.04 4.18 -1.88
CA MET A 58 -8.30 3.18 -2.65
C MET A 58 -6.99 2.85 -1.94
N VAL A 59 -6.28 3.87 -1.46
CA VAL A 59 -5.05 3.71 -0.68
C VAL A 59 -5.32 2.90 0.59
N MET A 60 -6.33 3.28 1.38
CA MET A 60 -6.72 2.55 2.58
C MET A 60 -7.05 1.08 2.28
N LYS A 61 -7.79 0.80 1.20
CA LYS A 61 -8.13 -0.58 0.82
C LYS A 61 -6.89 -1.38 0.43
N ILE A 62 -5.96 -0.80 -0.34
CA ILE A 62 -4.69 -1.45 -0.71
C ILE A 62 -3.88 -1.78 0.55
N LEU A 63 -3.74 -0.82 1.47
CA LEU A 63 -2.99 -0.99 2.71
C LEU A 63 -3.61 -2.05 3.63
N MET A 64 -4.93 -2.04 3.79
CA MET A 64 -5.63 -3.08 4.54
C MET A 64 -5.38 -4.48 3.95
N LEU A 65 -5.50 -4.61 2.63
CA LEU A 65 -5.36 -5.90 1.95
C LEU A 65 -3.92 -6.41 1.97
N VAL A 66 -2.91 -5.57 1.75
CA VAL A 66 -1.51 -6.00 1.84
C VAL A 66 -1.15 -6.36 3.29
N GLY A 67 -1.67 -5.67 4.30
CA GLY A 67 -1.47 -6.08 5.69
C GLY A 67 -2.05 -7.47 5.96
N LYS A 68 -3.26 -7.76 5.45
CA LYS A 68 -3.90 -9.07 5.61
C LYS A 68 -3.25 -10.19 4.80
N LYS A 69 -2.87 -9.94 3.54
CA LYS A 69 -2.49 -10.98 2.57
C LYS A 69 -1.02 -10.98 2.16
N GLY A 70 -0.32 -9.86 2.34
CA GLY A 70 1.10 -9.70 2.01
C GLY A 70 2.02 -10.55 2.88
N ARG A 71 3.23 -10.83 2.40
CA ARG A 71 4.28 -11.42 3.24
C ARG A 71 4.96 -10.32 4.05
N VAL A 72 5.82 -10.70 4.99
CA VAL A 72 6.73 -9.78 5.68
C VAL A 72 7.53 -9.00 4.62
N GLY A 73 7.60 -7.68 4.75
CA GLY A 73 8.28 -6.81 3.78
C GLY A 73 7.42 -6.32 2.61
N ASP A 74 6.28 -6.96 2.31
CA ASP A 74 5.44 -6.53 1.17
C ASP A 74 4.66 -5.24 1.49
N ALA A 75 4.30 -5.03 2.76
CA ALA A 75 3.67 -3.81 3.23
C ALA A 75 4.57 -2.58 3.05
N GLU A 76 5.85 -2.69 3.40
CA GLU A 76 6.86 -1.64 3.29
C GLU A 76 7.08 -1.25 1.82
N LYS A 77 7.14 -2.24 0.92
CA LYS A 77 7.23 -2.00 -0.54
C LYS A 77 6.02 -1.24 -1.06
N VAL A 78 4.80 -1.62 -0.63
CA VAL A 78 3.58 -0.91 -1.03
C VAL A 78 3.59 0.52 -0.53
N VAL A 79 3.96 0.76 0.74
CA VAL A 79 4.06 2.10 1.30
C VAL A 79 5.08 2.95 0.52
N SER A 80 6.25 2.39 0.21
CA SER A 80 7.27 3.09 -0.58
C SER A 80 6.77 3.50 -1.97
N LEU A 81 6.02 2.62 -2.66
CA LEU A 81 5.43 2.95 -3.97
C LEU A 81 4.35 4.04 -3.87
N LEU A 82 3.50 3.99 -2.83
CA LEU A 82 2.41 4.96 -2.67
C LEU A 82 2.90 6.35 -2.30
N ARG A 83 4.00 6.47 -1.54
CA ARG A 83 4.63 7.76 -1.19
C ARG A 83 5.03 8.59 -2.41
N CYS A 84 5.33 7.97 -3.54
CA CYS A 84 5.70 8.67 -4.77
C CYS A 84 4.51 9.45 -5.37
N VAL A 85 3.27 9.08 -5.07
CA VAL A 85 2.06 9.60 -5.76
C VAL A 85 0.99 10.11 -4.80
N VAL A 86 1.11 9.83 -3.50
CA VAL A 86 0.14 10.21 -2.46
C VAL A 86 0.87 10.69 -1.22
N VAL A 87 0.30 11.73 -0.59
CA VAL A 87 0.67 12.14 0.77
C VAL A 87 -0.02 11.20 1.75
N LEU A 88 0.73 10.27 2.34
CA LEU A 88 0.16 9.32 3.30
C LEU A 88 -0.21 10.02 4.60
N LYS A 89 -1.38 9.68 5.14
CA LYS A 89 -1.91 10.21 6.41
C LYS A 89 -1.74 9.19 7.52
N ARG A 90 -1.70 9.66 8.77
CA ARG A 90 -1.66 8.82 9.99
C ARG A 90 -2.68 7.68 9.97
N GLU A 91 -3.92 7.97 9.59
CA GLU A 91 -5.01 6.99 9.52
C GLU A 91 -4.71 5.81 8.58
N MET A 92 -3.99 6.08 7.48
CA MET A 92 -3.58 5.05 6.51
C MET A 92 -2.55 4.09 7.11
N TYR A 93 -1.62 4.61 7.91
CA TYR A 93 -0.67 3.79 8.67
C TYR A 93 -1.37 2.96 9.74
N GLN A 94 -2.33 3.52 10.47
CA GLN A 94 -3.11 2.79 11.47
C GLN A 94 -3.89 1.62 10.84
N VAL A 95 -4.52 1.83 9.69
CA VAL A 95 -5.20 0.75 8.93
C VAL A 95 -4.24 -0.37 8.57
N LEU A 96 -3.04 -0.02 8.10
CA LEU A 96 -2.01 -1.00 7.74
C LEU A 96 -1.54 -1.78 8.97
N LEU A 97 -1.17 -1.09 10.06
CA LEU A 97 -0.69 -1.69 11.31
C LEU A 97 -1.73 -2.66 11.87
N ASN A 98 -2.98 -2.22 12.02
CA ASN A 98 -4.08 -3.05 12.52
C ASN A 98 -4.29 -4.30 11.65
N SER A 99 -4.13 -4.16 10.33
CA SER A 99 -4.27 -5.28 9.40
C SER A 99 -3.11 -6.28 9.46
N CYS A 100 -1.87 -5.82 9.68
CA CYS A 100 -0.71 -6.68 9.90
C CYS A 100 -0.81 -7.43 11.23
N VAL A 101 -1.10 -6.71 12.32
CA VAL A 101 -1.25 -7.29 13.67
C VAL A 101 -2.40 -8.28 13.71
N GLY A 102 -3.55 -7.94 13.13
CA GLY A 102 -4.70 -8.85 13.03
C GLY A 102 -4.43 -10.10 12.17
N ALA A 103 -3.38 -10.09 11.34
CA ALA A 103 -2.92 -11.24 10.58
C ALA A 103 -1.73 -11.98 11.24
N GLY A 104 -1.37 -11.60 12.47
CA GLY A 104 -0.25 -12.20 13.22
C GLY A 104 1.12 -11.86 12.65
N LYS A 105 1.26 -10.72 11.95
CA LYS A 105 2.51 -10.31 11.30
C LYS A 105 3.23 -9.23 12.09
N GLU A 106 4.56 -9.30 12.07
CA GLU A 106 5.41 -8.26 12.60
C GLU A 106 5.16 -6.93 11.86
N ALA A 107 5.01 -5.85 12.62
CA ALA A 107 4.76 -4.51 12.11
C ALA A 107 5.89 -3.51 12.43
N GLY A 108 7.04 -4.00 12.90
CA GLY A 108 8.19 -3.19 13.30
C GLY A 108 8.69 -2.27 12.18
N GLY A 109 8.91 -2.83 10.98
CA GLY A 109 9.34 -2.06 9.81
C GLY A 109 8.36 -0.96 9.42
N ILE A 110 7.06 -1.20 9.58
CA ILE A 110 6.01 -0.20 9.28
C ILE A 110 6.05 0.95 10.30
N LEU A 111 6.32 0.66 11.56
CA LEU A 111 6.47 1.69 12.61
C LEU A 111 7.72 2.57 12.39
N ASP A 112 8.80 1.99 11.87
CA ASP A 112 10.01 2.74 11.52
C ASP A 112 9.75 3.65 10.32
N VAL A 113 9.07 3.12 9.30
CA VAL A 113 8.62 3.84 8.11
C VAL A 113 7.66 4.98 8.49
N MET A 114 6.70 4.75 9.39
CA MET A 114 5.79 5.78 9.91
C MET A 114 6.52 6.90 10.67
N ARG A 115 7.52 6.54 11.50
CA ARG A 115 8.36 7.52 12.22
C ARG A 115 9.19 8.37 11.27
N ALA A 116 9.74 7.77 10.21
CA ALA A 116 10.48 8.49 9.18
C ALA A 116 9.62 9.54 8.45
N ASP A 117 8.29 9.36 8.42
CA ASP A 117 7.33 10.32 7.85
C ASP A 117 6.88 11.40 8.85
N ASN A 118 7.54 11.52 10.01
CA ASN A 118 7.22 12.47 11.10
C ASN A 118 5.83 12.28 11.72
N PHE A 119 5.20 11.12 11.55
CA PHE A 119 4.02 10.77 12.32
C PHE A 119 4.46 10.11 13.63
N GLU A 120 4.43 10.87 14.74
CA GLU A 120 4.68 10.29 16.08
C GLU A 120 3.74 9.11 16.34
N VAL A 121 4.32 7.98 16.73
CA VAL A 121 3.57 6.81 17.19
C VAL A 121 2.85 7.21 18.46
N ASP A 122 1.53 7.40 18.37
CA ASP A 122 0.69 7.64 19.55
C ASP A 122 0.82 6.45 20.52
N LYS A 123 0.84 6.75 21.83
CA LYS A 123 0.74 5.82 22.96
C LYS A 123 -0.28 4.70 22.77
N GLU A 124 -1.34 4.89 21.99
CA GLU A 124 -2.31 3.83 21.68
C GLU A 124 -1.72 2.68 20.87
N THR A 125 -0.75 2.96 19.99
CA THR A 125 0.05 1.95 19.26
C THR A 125 1.07 1.23 20.14
N SER A 126 1.35 1.76 21.33
CA SER A 126 2.27 1.14 22.30
C SER A 126 1.64 -0.07 22.99
N LYS A 127 0.31 -0.22 22.93
CA LYS A 127 -0.41 -1.36 23.52
C LYS A 127 -0.19 -2.69 22.77
N VAL A 128 0.25 -2.66 21.51
CA VAL A 128 0.57 -3.89 20.76
C VAL A 128 1.84 -4.57 21.31
N ARG A 129 2.69 -3.84 22.05
CA ARG A 129 3.90 -4.40 22.68
C ARG A 129 3.66 -5.13 24.00
N GLU A 130 2.47 -5.05 24.60
CA GLU A 130 2.21 -5.62 25.94
C GLU A 130 1.56 -7.01 25.94
N ILE A 131 1.37 -7.65 24.79
CA ILE A 131 0.76 -9.01 24.71
C ILE A 131 1.83 -10.13 24.62
N GLU A 132 3.12 -9.78 24.60
CA GLU A 132 4.23 -10.77 24.63
C GLU A 132 5.09 -10.68 25.91
N VAL A 133 4.46 -10.72 27.08
CA VAL A 133 5.14 -11.09 28.35
C VAL A 133 4.28 -12.05 29.16
#